data_AF-A0A7C1NT12-F1
#
_entry.id   AF-A0A7C1NT12-F1
#
_cell.length_a   1.000
_cell.length_b   1.000
_cell.length_c   1.000
_cell.angle_alpha   90.00
_cell.angle_beta   90.00
_cell.angle_gamma   90.00
#
_symmetry.space_group_name_H-M   'P 1'
#
loop_
_entity.id
_entity.type
_entity.pdbx_description
1 polymer ?
#
loop_
_entity_poly.entity_id
_entity_poly.type
_entity_poly.pdbx_seq_one_letter_code
_entity_poly.pdbx_strand_id
1 'polypeptide(L)'
;YPLPGRQSCLLVEFTSTPEALSAWRRAYDRDILSLGTLFNARLARASTDAQLEAARARPLTRRERETLAWIAAGKSYWETAVILGISERTIRHFMANAREKLDVVNNAQAVAEAVWRGLIPRLAEPNSRD
;
A
#
# COMPACT_ATOMS: atom_id res chain seq x y z
N TYR A 1 -9.70 28.50 -6.62
CA TYR A 1 -8.70 27.49 -6.99
C TYR A 1 -9.13 26.14 -6.44
N PRO A 2 -9.63 25.19 -7.26
CA PRO A 2 -9.94 23.86 -6.76
C PRO A 2 -8.64 23.06 -6.59
N LEU A 3 -8.52 22.36 -5.45
CA LEU A 3 -7.37 21.55 -5.06
C LEU A 3 -7.17 20.35 -6.00
N PRO A 4 -5.93 19.82 -6.14
CA PRO A 4 -5.62 18.63 -6.93
C PRO A 4 -6.14 17.37 -6.22
N GLY A 5 -7.46 17.19 -6.24
CA GLY A 5 -8.16 15.99 -5.83
C GLY A 5 -8.72 15.30 -7.07
N ARG A 6 -8.54 13.98 -7.16
CA ARG A 6 -9.04 13.13 -8.25
C ARG A 6 -10.49 13.48 -8.61
N GLN A 7 -10.71 13.94 -9.85
CA GLN A 7 -12.04 14.18 -10.39
C GLN A 7 -12.44 12.96 -11.24
N SER A 8 -13.62 12.42 -10.98
CA SER A 8 -14.27 11.43 -11.84
C SER A 8 -15.54 12.06 -12.42
N CYS A 9 -15.70 11.95 -13.73
CA CYS A 9 -16.89 12.40 -14.43
C CYS A 9 -17.63 11.18 -15.01
N LEU A 10 -18.95 11.22 -14.95
CA LEU A 10 -19.82 10.32 -15.70
C LEU A 10 -20.36 11.13 -16.87
N LEU A 11 -20.01 10.72 -18.09
CA LEU A 11 -20.49 11.34 -19.31
C LEU A 11 -21.65 10.50 -19.86
N VAL A 12 -22.80 11.14 -20.10
CA VAL A 12 -23.96 10.53 -20.73
C VAL A 12 -24.11 11.15 -22.11
N GLU A 13 -23.91 10.36 -23.15
CA GLU A 13 -24.12 10.80 -24.53
C GLU A 13 -25.58 10.61 -24.91
N PHE A 14 -26.12 11.58 -25.67
CA PHE A 14 -27.49 11.56 -26.12
C PHE A 14 -27.55 11.82 -27.63
N THR A 15 -28.19 10.93 -28.37
CA THR A 15 -28.33 11.00 -29.83
C THR A 15 -29.79 11.29 -30.21
N SER A 16 -30.30 12.48 -29.88
CA SER A 16 -31.68 12.90 -30.25
C SER A 16 -31.83 14.43 -30.27
N THR A 17 -33.00 14.96 -30.64
CA THR A 17 -33.25 16.39 -30.87
C THR A 17 -33.15 17.24 -29.60
N PRO A 18 -32.78 18.54 -29.69
CA PRO A 18 -32.57 19.42 -28.52
C PRO A 18 -33.81 19.61 -27.63
N GLU A 19 -35.00 19.55 -28.21
CA GLU A 19 -36.27 19.68 -27.48
C GLU A 19 -36.55 18.46 -26.61
N ALA A 20 -36.25 17.26 -27.13
CA ALA A 20 -36.35 16.01 -26.39
C ALA A 20 -35.34 15.96 -25.22
N LEU A 21 -34.16 16.56 -25.37
CA LEU A 21 -33.15 16.63 -24.30
C LEU A 21 -33.67 17.37 -23.06
N SER A 22 -34.40 18.47 -23.25
CA SER A 22 -34.91 19.28 -22.14
C SER A 22 -36.00 18.53 -21.34
N ALA A 23 -36.87 17.80 -22.03
CA ALA A 23 -37.88 16.97 -21.40
C ALA A 23 -37.26 15.76 -20.67
N TRP A 24 -36.30 15.09 -21.31
CA TRP A 24 -35.57 13.97 -20.74
C TRP A 24 -34.79 14.38 -19.48
N ARG A 25 -34.08 15.51 -19.53
CA ARG A 25 -33.31 16.01 -18.40
C ARG A 25 -34.20 16.24 -17.17
N ARG A 26 -35.36 16.89 -17.36
CA ARG A 26 -36.33 17.07 -16.26
C ARG A 26 -36.87 15.75 -15.71
N ALA A 27 -37.05 14.74 -16.56
CA ALA A 27 -37.55 13.43 -16.14
C ALA A 27 -36.48 12.59 -15.40
N TYR A 28 -35.20 12.71 -15.77
CA TYR A 28 -34.14 11.79 -15.34
C TYR A 28 -33.00 12.45 -14.54
N ASP A 29 -33.04 13.76 -14.28
CA ASP A 29 -32.00 14.48 -13.51
C ASP A 29 -31.67 13.79 -12.18
N ARG A 30 -32.70 13.32 -11.46
CA ARG A 30 -32.51 12.61 -10.18
C ARG A 30 -31.77 11.28 -10.35
N ASP A 31 -32.10 10.53 -11.39
CA ASP A 31 -31.52 9.22 -11.65
C ASP A 31 -30.08 9.36 -12.14
N ILE A 32 -29.80 10.35 -12.99
CA ILE A 32 -28.45 10.68 -13.47
C ILE A 32 -27.56 11.08 -12.30
N LEU A 33 -28.03 11.93 -11.40
CA LEU A 33 -27.29 12.31 -10.18
C LEU A 33 -27.02 11.09 -9.29
N SER A 34 -28.01 10.20 -9.14
CA SER A 34 -27.87 8.96 -8.38
C SER A 34 -26.81 8.03 -9.00
N LEU A 35 -26.83 7.87 -10.32
CA LEU A 35 -25.82 7.10 -11.06
C LEU A 35 -24.43 7.70 -10.92
N GLY A 36 -24.29 9.02 -11.05
CA GLY A 36 -23.01 9.71 -10.86
C GLY A 36 -22.44 9.52 -9.45
N THR A 37 -23.31 9.58 -8.44
CA THR A 37 -22.93 9.35 -7.04
C THR A 37 -22.45 7.92 -6.81
N LEU A 38 -23.16 6.93 -7.34
CA LEU A 38 -22.79 5.52 -7.24
C LEU A 38 -21.49 5.21 -8.00
N PHE A 39 -21.34 5.79 -9.20
CA PHE A 39 -20.12 5.66 -10.01
C PHE A 39 -18.90 6.19 -9.27
N ASN A 40 -19.00 7.40 -8.71
CA ASN A 40 -17.93 8.01 -7.92
C ASN A 40 -17.61 7.18 -6.68
N ALA A 41 -18.62 6.69 -5.96
CA ALA A 41 -18.43 5.84 -4.79
C ALA A 41 -17.73 4.52 -5.16
N ARG A 42 -18.08 3.91 -6.30
CA ARG A 42 -17.48 2.66 -6.76
C ARG A 42 -16.04 2.85 -7.25
N LEU A 43 -15.76 3.92 -7.98
CA LEU A 43 -14.39 4.29 -8.37
C LEU A 43 -13.52 4.60 -7.15
N ALA A 44 -14.03 5.34 -6.17
CA ALA A 44 -13.30 5.64 -4.95
C ALA A 44 -12.90 4.34 -4.23
N ARG A 45 -13.85 3.41 -4.04
CA ARG A 45 -13.58 2.09 -3.43
C ARG A 45 -12.55 1.28 -4.22
N ALA A 46 -12.73 1.13 -5.53
CA ALA A 46 -11.80 0.39 -6.38
C ALA A 46 -10.39 0.99 -6.35
N SER A 47 -10.27 2.32 -6.27
CA SER A 47 -8.98 2.99 -6.15
C SER A 47 -8.30 2.74 -4.80
N THR A 48 -9.06 2.68 -3.71
CA THR A 48 -8.56 2.34 -2.38
C THR A 48 -8.09 0.88 -2.32
N ASP A 49 -8.89 -0.04 -2.86
CA ASP A 49 -8.53 -1.46 -2.92
C ASP A 49 -7.26 -1.67 -3.75
N ALA A 50 -7.17 -1.02 -4.93
CA ALA A 50 -5.97 -1.07 -5.76
C ALA A 50 -4.73 -0.47 -5.07
N GLN A 51 -4.90 0.57 -4.25
CA GLN A 51 -3.82 1.15 -3.46
C GLN A 51 -3.36 0.23 -2.33
N LEU A 52 -4.29 -0.45 -1.67
CA LEU A 52 -3.99 -1.43 -0.62
C LEU A 52 -3.25 -2.64 -1.22
N GLU A 53 -3.71 -3.17 -2.34
CA GLU A 53 -3.04 -4.25 -3.06
C GLU A 53 -1.65 -3.82 -3.57
N ALA A 54 -1.53 -2.60 -4.09
CA ALA A 54 -0.23 -2.04 -4.47
C ALA A 54 0.69 -1.84 -3.26
N ALA A 55 0.18 -1.60 -2.06
CA ALA A 55 0.97 -1.52 -0.84
C ALA A 55 1.44 -2.90 -0.37
N ARG A 56 0.58 -3.92 -0.45
CA ARG A 56 0.90 -5.34 -0.17
C ARG A 56 1.91 -5.92 -1.15
N ALA A 57 1.81 -5.56 -2.43
CA ALA A 57 2.75 -5.99 -3.47
C ALA A 57 4.11 -5.29 -3.41
N ARG A 58 4.36 -4.37 -2.46
CA ARG A 58 5.66 -3.70 -2.37
C ARG A 58 6.72 -4.69 -1.89
N PRO A 59 7.83 -4.83 -2.64
CA PRO A 59 8.93 -5.65 -2.18
C PRO A 59 9.50 -5.09 -0.87
N LEU A 60 10.07 -5.99 -0.07
CA LEU A 60 10.83 -5.59 1.11
C LEU A 60 11.95 -4.63 0.69
N THR A 61 12.17 -3.59 1.48
CA THR A 61 13.32 -2.70 1.27
C THR A 61 14.59 -3.38 1.74
N ARG A 62 15.75 -2.85 1.32
CA ARG A 62 17.04 -3.34 1.78
C ARG A 62 17.16 -3.33 3.31
N ARG A 63 16.72 -2.24 3.96
CA ARG A 63 16.79 -2.09 5.42
C ARG A 63 15.85 -3.04 6.16
N GLU A 64 14.66 -3.30 5.61
CA GLU A 64 13.74 -4.30 6.15
C GLU A 64 14.34 -5.71 6.07
N ARG A 65 14.98 -6.05 4.95
CA ARG A 65 15.71 -7.33 4.80
C ARG A 65 16.89 -7.46 5.77
N GLU A 66 17.70 -6.41 5.93
CA GLU A 66 18.81 -6.40 6.89
C GLU A 66 18.30 -6.58 8.32
N THR A 67 17.20 -5.91 8.66
CA THR A 67 16.57 -6.03 9.99
C THR A 67 16.09 -7.46 10.24
N LEU A 68 15.36 -8.05 9.28
CA LEU A 68 14.92 -9.44 9.35
C LEU A 68 16.09 -10.42 9.46
N ALA A 69 17.21 -10.14 8.78
CA ALA A 69 18.41 -10.97 8.84
C ALA A 69 19.02 -11.03 10.25
N TRP A 70 19.20 -9.88 10.90
CA TRP A 70 19.74 -9.81 12.26
C TRP A 70 18.82 -10.46 13.29
N ILE A 71 17.51 -10.29 13.12
CA ILE A 71 16.52 -10.95 13.99
C ILE A 71 16.49 -12.46 13.75
N ALA A 72 16.65 -12.92 12.50
CA ALA A 72 16.80 -14.33 12.18
C ALA A 72 18.07 -14.94 12.81
N ALA A 73 19.13 -14.14 12.94
CA ALA A 73 20.34 -14.51 13.68
C ALA A 73 20.19 -14.44 15.21
N GLY A 74 18.98 -14.15 15.72
CA GLY A 74 18.68 -14.12 17.15
C GLY A 74 19.01 -12.81 17.86
N LYS A 75 19.31 -11.73 17.13
CA LYS A 75 19.57 -10.41 17.73
C LYS A 75 18.28 -9.73 18.17
N SER A 76 18.33 -9.08 19.32
CA SER A 76 17.26 -8.21 19.79
C SER A 76 17.14 -6.95 18.93
N TYR A 77 16.03 -6.23 19.05
CA TYR A 77 15.84 -4.96 18.33
C TYR A 77 16.87 -3.91 18.72
N TRP A 78 17.27 -3.90 20.00
CA TRP A 78 18.30 -2.99 20.49
C TRP A 78 19.67 -3.33 19.90
N GLU A 79 20.09 -4.60 19.93
CA GLU A 79 21.37 -5.01 19.31
C GLU A 79 21.37 -4.75 17.81
N THR A 80 20.26 -5.04 17.12
CA THR A 80 20.10 -4.77 15.69
C THR A 80 20.21 -3.28 15.40
N ALA A 81 19.63 -2.44 16.26
CA ALA A 81 19.72 -0.98 16.15
C ALA A 81 21.17 -0.49 16.29
N VAL A 82 21.91 -1.04 17.26
CA VAL A 82 23.35 -0.77 17.45
C VAL A 82 24.15 -1.22 16.23
N ILE A 83 23.91 -2.43 15.72
CA ILE A 83 24.60 -2.97 14.54
C ILE A 83 24.34 -2.12 13.29
N LEU A 84 23.11 -1.66 13.09
CA LEU A 84 22.72 -0.86 11.92
C LEU A 84 22.95 0.65 12.10
N GLY A 85 23.41 1.09 13.27
CA GLY A 85 23.69 2.50 13.58
C GLY A 85 22.44 3.40 13.57
N ILE A 86 21.28 2.86 13.96
CA ILE A 86 19.99 3.57 13.96
C ILE A 86 19.25 3.39 15.29
N SER A 87 18.13 4.07 15.48
CA SER A 87 17.34 3.93 16.70
C SER A 87 16.53 2.63 16.72
N GLU A 88 16.29 2.07 17.91
CA GLU A 88 15.41 0.91 18.10
C GLU A 88 13.98 1.19 17.60
N ARG A 89 13.50 2.43 17.74
CA ARG A 89 12.21 2.87 17.17
C ARG A 89 12.17 2.65 15.66
N THR A 90 13.26 2.96 14.96
CA THR A 90 13.38 2.77 13.51
C THR A 90 13.37 1.28 13.15
N ILE A 91 14.04 0.43 13.93
CA ILE A 91 13.99 -1.03 13.77
C ILE A 91 12.58 -1.57 13.94
N ARG A 92 11.85 -1.13 14.97
CA ARG A 92 10.45 -1.50 15.18
C ARG A 92 9.57 -1.07 14.01
N HIS A 93 9.84 0.09 13.43
CA HIS A 93 9.15 0.55 12.22
C HIS A 93 9.45 -0.35 11.00
N PHE A 94 10.72 -0.71 10.76
CA PHE A 94 11.07 -1.64 9.68
C PHE A 94 10.43 -3.02 9.89
N MET A 95 10.38 -3.53 11.12
CA MET A 95 9.70 -4.80 11.41
C MET A 95 8.17 -4.72 11.26
N ALA A 96 7.55 -3.58 11.59
CA ALA A 96 6.13 -3.39 11.33
C ALA A 96 5.84 -3.39 9.82
N ASN A 97 6.60 -2.63 9.04
CA ASN A 97 6.45 -2.59 7.59
C ASN A 97 6.72 -3.95 6.94
N ALA A 98 7.73 -4.68 7.42
CA ALA A 98 8.04 -6.01 6.92
C ALA A 98 6.91 -7.02 7.19
N ARG A 99 6.30 -6.97 8.38
CA ARG A 99 5.13 -7.80 8.72
C ARG A 99 3.93 -7.50 7.84
N GLU A 100 3.66 -6.22 7.60
CA GLU A 100 2.56 -5.78 6.73
C GLU A 100 2.78 -6.26 5.28
N LYS A 101 4.01 -6.15 4.75
CA LYS A 101 4.36 -6.59 3.39
C LYS A 101 4.38 -8.11 3.22
N LEU A 102 4.72 -8.85 4.27
CA LEU A 102 4.73 -10.31 4.26
C LEU A 102 3.35 -10.92 4.60
N ASP A 103 2.38 -10.09 4.98
CA ASP A 103 1.03 -10.48 5.43
C ASP A 103 1.05 -11.44 6.63
N VAL A 104 1.84 -11.08 7.66
CA VAL A 104 2.03 -11.91 8.87
C VAL A 104 1.78 -11.10 10.15
N VAL A 105 1.34 -11.80 11.20
CA VAL A 105 0.99 -11.15 12.47
C VAL A 105 2.15 -11.12 13.47
N ASN A 106 3.04 -12.12 13.41
CA ASN A 106 4.14 -12.28 14.37
C ASN A 106 5.52 -12.05 13.72
N ASN A 107 6.48 -11.57 14.50
CA ASN A 107 7.88 -11.41 14.08
C ASN A 107 8.52 -12.76 13.71
N ALA A 108 8.21 -13.81 14.47
CA ALA A 108 8.71 -15.16 14.16
C ALA A 108 8.17 -15.67 12.81
N GLN A 109 6.90 -15.38 12.50
CA GLN A 109 6.31 -15.70 11.19
C GLN A 109 6.98 -14.86 10.08
N ALA A 110 7.23 -13.58 10.32
CA ALA A 110 7.93 -12.73 9.36
C ALA A 110 9.33 -13.24 9.02
N VAL A 111 10.07 -13.70 10.03
CA VAL A 111 11.39 -14.31 9.84
C VAL A 111 11.25 -15.63 9.06
N ALA A 112 10.36 -16.53 9.48
CA ALA A 112 10.15 -17.81 8.79
C ALA A 112 9.78 -17.61 7.32
N GLU A 113 8.84 -16.71 7.03
CA GLU A 113 8.38 -16.40 5.68
C GLU A 113 9.49 -15.77 4.83
N ALA A 114 10.26 -14.84 5.41
CA ALA A 114 11.37 -14.22 4.72
C ALA A 114 12.50 -15.22 4.42
N VAL A 115 12.77 -16.20 5.30
CA VAL A 115 13.71 -17.30 5.04
C VAL A 115 13.18 -18.20 3.93
N TRP A 116 11.92 -18.66 4.02
CA TRP A 116 11.31 -19.54 3.03
C TRP A 116 11.26 -18.94 1.63
N ARG A 117 10.97 -17.64 1.52
CA ARG A 117 10.97 -16.92 0.24
C ARG A 117 12.38 -16.50 -0.23
N GLY A 118 13.44 -16.82 0.51
CA GLY A 118 14.82 -16.43 0.16
C GLY A 118 15.05 -14.91 0.17
N LEU A 119 14.27 -14.17 0.95
CA LEU A 119 14.29 -12.70 0.99
C LEU A 119 15.30 -12.15 2.00
N ILE A 120 15.96 -12.99 2.78
CA ILE A 120 16.96 -12.57 3.76
C ILE A 120 18.37 -12.68 3.15
N PRO A 121 19.18 -11.62 3.17
CA PRO A 121 20.57 -11.69 2.74
C PRO A 121 21.38 -12.56 3.71
N ARG A 122 22.35 -13.31 3.18
CA ARG A 122 23.38 -13.91 4.03
C ARG A 122 24.13 -12.77 4.73
N LEU A 123 24.06 -12.73 6.05
CA LEU A 123 24.80 -11.74 6.84
C LEU A 123 26.30 -12.00 6.64
N ALA A 124 26.98 -11.08 5.96
CA ALA A 124 28.42 -10.96 6.09
C ALA A 124 28.69 -10.20 7.39
N GLU A 125 29.61 -10.71 8.21
CA GLU A 125 29.96 -10.07 9.47
C GLU A 125 30.39 -8.62 9.24
N PRO A 126 29.87 -7.65 9.99
CA PRO A 126 30.14 -6.23 9.76
C PRO A 126 31.52 -5.79 10.29
N ASN A 127 32.56 -6.61 10.13
CA ASN A 127 33.96 -6.21 10.38
C ASN A 127 34.97 -7.11 9.65
N SER A 128 35.13 -6.87 8.37
CA SER A 128 36.39 -7.13 7.64
C SER A 128 36.77 -5.84 6.92
N ARG A 129 37.18 -4.84 7.70
CA ARG A 129 37.95 -3.69 7.22
C ARG A 129 39.09 -3.51 8.20
N ASP A 130 40.25 -4.03 7.79
CA ASP A 130 41.56 -3.47 8.10
C ASP A 130 41.62 -2.00 7.65
#